data_AF-A0A183CMG3-F1
#
_entry.id   AF-A0A183CMG3-F1
#
_cell.length_a   1.000
_cell.length_b   1.000
_cell.length_c   1.000
_cell.angle_alpha   90.00
_cell.angle_beta   90.00
_cell.angle_gamma   90.00
#
_symmetry.space_group_name_H-M   'P 1'
#
loop_
_entity.id
_entity.type
_entity.pdbx_description
1 polymer ?
#
loop_
_entity_poly.entity_id
_entity_poly.type
_entity_poly.pdbx_seq_one_letter_code
_entity_poly.pdbx_strand_id
1 'polypeptide(L)'
;MIFFLNVLLFLIFLSSDKFSIASDELLLVQALWRHGDRSPTGTFRSDPNQEDAWPQGWGQLSPKGMAQHVVLGGKLKARYIDELKFVSERYLNKEIYLRSTDVNRTLTSAISNMIGFYNRGVPGKDYPSESWPHGFTPVAVHTIASYEDHIIPDVPEVPCPRQSTIHEIIMKTPEYRQLMERKKQVFYDLSNFTGQQLDIYNFGRIADTLFIE
;
A
#
# COMPACT_ATOMS: atom_id res chain seq x y z
N MET A 1 2.45 -65.77 50.41
CA MET A 1 1.13 -66.44 50.34
C MET A 1 0.07 -65.33 50.40
N ILE A 2 -0.54 -65.01 49.26
CA ILE A 2 -1.90 -64.48 48.99
C ILE A 2 -2.43 -63.41 50.01
N PHE A 3 -2.74 -62.16 49.63
CA PHE A 3 -4.00 -61.81 48.97
C PHE A 3 -4.05 -60.37 48.43
N PHE A 4 -4.75 -60.26 47.30
CA PHE A 4 -5.12 -59.07 46.53
C PHE A 4 -6.10 -58.15 47.28
N LEU A 5 -5.99 -56.83 47.09
CA LEU A 5 -7.19 -55.97 46.98
C LEU A 5 -6.94 -54.71 46.11
N ASN A 6 -7.46 -54.82 44.89
CA ASN A 6 -8.00 -53.80 43.99
C ASN A 6 -7.78 -52.31 44.33
N VAL A 7 -6.85 -51.68 43.61
CA VAL A 7 -7.03 -50.30 43.14
C VAL A 7 -6.92 -50.35 41.62
N LEU A 8 -8.07 -50.39 40.96
CA LEU A 8 -8.19 -50.28 39.52
C LEU A 8 -7.84 -48.84 39.12
N LEU A 9 -6.54 -48.53 39.02
CA LEU A 9 -6.06 -47.33 38.35
C LEU A 9 -6.25 -47.58 36.85
N PHE A 10 -7.45 -47.25 36.38
CA PHE A 10 -7.74 -47.12 34.95
C PHE A 10 -6.93 -45.90 34.47
N LEU A 11 -5.64 -46.12 34.17
CA LEU A 11 -4.87 -45.23 33.32
C LEU A 11 -5.54 -45.28 31.95
N ILE A 12 -6.54 -44.42 31.76
CA ILE A 12 -6.91 -43.96 30.43
C ILE A 12 -5.64 -43.28 29.93
N PHE A 13 -4.80 -44.04 29.24
CA PHE A 13 -3.97 -43.46 28.20
C PHE A 13 -4.98 -42.83 27.25
N LEU A 14 -5.28 -41.55 27.48
CA LEU A 14 -5.66 -40.66 26.42
C LEU A 14 -4.45 -40.70 25.50
N SER A 15 -4.43 -41.67 24.58
CA SER A 15 -3.79 -41.49 23.30
C SER A 15 -4.41 -40.22 22.77
N SER A 16 -3.74 -39.10 23.04
CA SER A 16 -3.91 -37.89 22.27
C SER A 16 -3.45 -38.31 20.89
N ASP A 17 -4.35 -38.93 20.13
CA ASP A 17 -4.26 -38.93 18.69
C ASP A 17 -4.13 -37.46 18.37
N LYS A 18 -2.88 -37.04 18.10
CA LYS A 18 -2.59 -35.74 17.56
C LYS A 18 -3.30 -35.75 16.23
N PHE A 19 -4.54 -35.27 16.23
CA PHE A 19 -5.27 -34.99 15.03
C PHE A 19 -4.43 -33.93 14.33
N SER A 20 -3.55 -34.40 13.45
CA SER A 20 -2.79 -33.54 12.55
C SER A 20 -3.83 -33.03 11.57
N ILE A 21 -4.51 -31.94 11.94
CA ILE A 21 -5.14 -31.08 10.97
C ILE A 21 -4.06 -30.82 9.94
N ALA A 22 -4.28 -31.23 8.69
CA ALA A 22 -3.42 -30.80 7.60
C ALA A 22 -3.37 -29.27 7.68
N SER A 23 -2.23 -28.73 8.13
CA SER A 23 -2.12 -27.28 8.30
C SER A 23 -2.06 -26.69 6.90
N ASP A 24 -2.95 -25.73 6.62
CA ASP A 24 -2.89 -24.98 5.38
C ASP A 24 -1.48 -24.41 5.19
N GLU A 25 -0.86 -24.73 4.06
CA GLU A 25 0.48 -24.25 3.70
C GLU A 25 0.35 -22.94 2.93
N LEU A 26 0.98 -21.88 3.43
CA LEU A 26 1.10 -20.63 2.69
C LEU A 26 2.14 -20.81 1.57
N LEU A 27 1.70 -20.73 0.31
CA LEU A 27 2.57 -20.91 -0.86
C LEU A 27 3.01 -19.59 -1.51
N LEU A 28 2.15 -18.57 -1.48
CA LEU A 28 2.39 -17.29 -2.15
C LEU A 28 1.65 -16.16 -1.43
N VAL A 29 2.30 -15.00 -1.37
CA VAL A 29 1.67 -13.75 -0.95
C VAL A 29 1.81 -12.74 -2.09
N GLN A 30 0.68 -12.21 -2.55
CA GLN A 30 0.64 -11.02 -3.40
C GLN A 30 0.07 -9.87 -2.58
N ALA A 31 0.92 -8.90 -2.26
CA ALA A 31 0.54 -7.73 -1.47
C ALA A 31 0.50 -6.48 -2.36
N LEU A 32 -0.56 -5.70 -2.22
CA LEU A 32 -0.72 -4.40 -2.85
C LEU A 32 -1.02 -3.37 -1.76
N TRP A 33 -0.31 -2.25 -1.79
CA TRP A 33 -0.52 -1.14 -0.86
C TRP A 33 -0.47 0.19 -1.61
N ARG A 34 -1.21 1.18 -1.10
CA ARG A 34 -1.09 2.57 -1.52
C ARG A 34 0.20 3.17 -0.95
N HIS A 35 0.71 4.21 -1.60
CA HIS A 35 1.72 5.10 -1.03
C HIS A 35 1.28 5.68 0.33
N GLY A 36 2.24 6.19 1.10
CA GLY A 36 1.98 6.85 2.38
C GLY A 36 1.43 8.27 2.20
N ASP A 37 1.30 8.97 3.32
CA ASP A 37 0.98 10.39 3.39
C ASP A 37 1.87 11.24 2.45
N ARG A 38 1.27 12.19 1.74
CA ARG A 38 1.89 13.00 0.68
C ARG A 38 1.32 14.41 0.68
N SER A 39 2.01 15.34 0.03
CA SER A 39 1.44 16.64 -0.36
C SER A 39 0.33 16.49 -1.42
N PRO A 40 -0.53 17.50 -1.62
CA PRO A 40 -1.54 17.51 -2.68
C PRO A 40 -0.89 17.36 -4.06
N THR A 41 -1.59 16.84 -5.06
CA THR A 41 -1.08 16.77 -6.44
C THR A 41 -1.35 18.05 -7.26
N GLY A 42 -1.78 19.10 -6.58
CA GLY A 42 -2.24 20.38 -7.13
C GLY A 42 -3.40 20.92 -6.28
N THR A 43 -3.92 22.08 -6.66
CA THR A 43 -5.03 22.73 -5.95
C THR A 43 -5.90 23.58 -6.89
N PHE A 44 -6.87 24.32 -6.35
CA PHE A 44 -7.67 25.32 -7.05
C PHE A 44 -7.04 26.72 -6.97
N ARG A 45 -7.41 27.59 -7.91
CA ARG A 45 -6.73 28.88 -8.13
C ARG A 45 -6.79 29.83 -6.93
N SER A 46 -7.89 29.82 -6.18
CA SER A 46 -8.11 30.70 -5.01
C SER A 46 -7.56 30.13 -3.70
N ASP A 47 -6.92 28.96 -3.73
CA ASP A 47 -6.31 28.38 -2.54
C ASP A 47 -5.08 29.21 -2.08
N PRO A 48 -5.00 29.66 -0.82
CA PRO A 48 -3.80 30.32 -0.30
C PRO A 48 -2.57 29.40 -0.26
N ASN A 49 -2.74 28.08 -0.18
CA ASN A 49 -1.68 27.10 -0.01
C ASN A 49 -1.19 26.54 -1.35
N GLN A 50 -0.50 27.36 -2.14
CA GLN A 50 0.10 26.93 -3.42
C GLN A 50 1.33 26.02 -3.21
N GLU A 51 2.04 25.65 -4.29
CA GLU A 51 3.09 24.62 -4.25
C GLU A 51 4.21 24.92 -3.25
N ASP A 52 4.52 26.20 -3.09
CA ASP A 52 5.54 26.72 -2.18
C ASP A 52 5.22 26.51 -0.70
N ALA A 53 3.95 26.28 -0.35
CA ALA A 53 3.54 25.87 1.00
C ALA A 53 4.00 24.43 1.35
N TRP A 54 4.39 23.64 0.35
CA TRP A 54 4.75 22.23 0.51
C TRP A 54 6.25 22.04 0.33
N PRO A 55 7.02 21.65 1.35
CA PRO A 55 8.49 21.66 1.29
C PRO A 55 9.11 20.78 0.20
N GLN A 56 8.38 19.78 -0.28
CA GLN A 56 8.81 18.88 -1.35
C GLN A 56 8.10 19.18 -2.69
N GLY A 57 7.22 20.18 -2.75
CA GLY A 57 6.34 20.45 -3.89
C GLY A 57 5.18 19.46 -4.00
N TRP A 58 4.49 19.46 -5.14
CA TRP A 58 3.27 18.68 -5.32
C TRP A 58 3.50 17.16 -5.41
N GLY A 59 2.56 16.41 -4.83
CA GLY A 59 2.41 14.97 -4.99
C GLY A 59 3.55 14.13 -4.39
N GLN A 60 4.43 14.74 -3.60
CA GLN A 60 5.60 14.09 -3.02
C GLN A 60 5.26 13.43 -1.69
N LEU A 61 5.90 12.30 -1.41
CA LEU A 61 5.76 11.59 -0.15
C LEU A 61 6.31 12.44 0.99
N SER A 62 5.53 12.59 2.07
CA SER A 62 5.97 13.32 3.24
C SER A 62 6.87 12.45 4.15
N PRO A 63 7.63 13.05 5.08
CA PRO A 63 8.34 12.28 6.12
C PRO A 63 7.39 11.41 6.95
N LYS A 64 6.15 11.87 7.18
CA LYS A 64 5.09 11.07 7.82
C LYS A 64 4.73 9.85 6.96
N GLY A 65 4.63 10.01 5.64
CA GLY A 65 4.38 8.91 4.70
C GLY A 65 5.51 7.87 4.69
N MET A 66 6.77 8.31 4.76
CA MET A 66 7.91 7.41 4.92
C MET A 66 7.80 6.60 6.21
N ALA A 67 7.53 7.27 7.35
CA ALA A 67 7.37 6.60 8.64
C ALA A 67 6.21 5.59 8.66
N GLN A 68 5.08 5.93 8.03
CA GLN A 68 3.95 5.00 7.86
C GLN A 68 4.37 3.73 7.12
N HIS A 69 5.18 3.85 6.08
CA HIS A 69 5.67 2.68 5.34
C HIS A 69 6.69 1.86 6.12
N VAL A 70 7.56 2.49 6.91
CA VAL A 70 8.44 1.75 7.84
C VAL A 70 7.62 0.94 8.83
N VAL A 71 6.56 1.52 9.40
CA VAL A 71 5.64 0.81 10.30
C VAL A 71 4.93 -0.34 9.58
N LEU A 72 4.44 -0.12 8.37
CA LEU A 72 3.81 -1.18 7.57
C LEU A 72 4.80 -2.32 7.27
N GLY A 73 6.03 -2.01 6.86
CA GLY A 73 7.09 -2.99 6.64
C GLY A 73 7.39 -3.80 7.89
N GLY A 74 7.46 -3.16 9.06
CA GLY A 74 7.63 -3.85 10.35
C GLY A 74 6.49 -4.82 10.67
N LYS A 75 5.24 -4.45 10.36
CA LYS A 75 4.08 -5.36 10.53
C LYS A 75 4.14 -6.55 9.58
N LEU A 76 4.52 -6.32 8.32
CA LEU A 76 4.71 -7.38 7.33
C LEU A 76 5.84 -8.32 7.75
N LYS A 77 6.95 -7.79 8.28
CA LYS A 77 8.05 -8.59 8.84
C LYS A 77 7.57 -9.46 10.00
N ALA A 78 6.85 -8.88 10.95
CA ALA A 78 6.31 -9.61 12.10
C ALA A 78 5.49 -10.83 11.64
N ARG A 79 4.65 -10.64 10.61
CA ARG A 79 3.84 -11.72 10.05
C ARG A 79 4.66 -12.73 9.24
N TYR A 80 5.39 -12.29 8.21
CA TYR A 80 5.94 -13.18 7.20
C TYR A 80 7.36 -13.69 7.51
N ILE A 81 8.14 -12.99 8.34
CA ILE A 81 9.48 -13.41 8.77
C ILE A 81 9.42 -13.95 10.21
N ASP A 82 8.81 -13.23 11.14
CA ASP A 82 8.91 -13.60 12.56
C ASP A 82 7.94 -14.72 12.96
N GLU A 83 6.66 -14.60 12.59
CA GLU A 83 5.59 -15.56 12.96
C GLU A 83 5.54 -16.75 12.00
N LEU A 84 5.34 -16.51 10.70
CA LEU A 84 5.10 -17.57 9.73
C LEU A 84 6.36 -18.22 9.17
N LYS A 85 7.53 -17.58 9.34
CA LYS A 85 8.81 -18.04 8.75
C LYS A 85 8.69 -18.32 7.23
N PHE A 86 7.84 -17.55 6.55
CA PHE A 86 7.50 -17.75 5.14
C PHE A 86 8.61 -17.27 4.19
N VAL A 87 9.27 -16.16 4.54
CA VAL A 87 10.46 -15.67 3.82
C VAL A 87 11.64 -15.56 4.78
N SER A 88 12.85 -15.59 4.22
CA SER A 88 14.10 -15.54 4.98
C SER A 88 14.23 -14.23 5.76
N GLU A 89 14.88 -14.30 6.93
CA GLU A 89 15.16 -13.12 7.76
C GLU A 89 16.10 -12.11 7.08
N ARG A 90 17.00 -12.61 6.24
CA ARG A 90 17.87 -11.80 5.36
C ARG A 90 17.27 -11.76 3.97
N TYR A 91 17.44 -10.63 3.27
CA TYR A 91 16.91 -10.47 1.93
C TYR A 91 17.55 -11.46 0.95
N LEU A 92 16.71 -12.23 0.25
CA LEU A 92 17.09 -13.09 -0.86
C LEU A 92 16.29 -12.71 -2.10
N ASN A 93 16.98 -12.36 -3.19
CA ASN A 93 16.35 -11.88 -4.42
C ASN A 93 15.43 -12.91 -5.11
N LYS A 94 15.53 -14.19 -4.76
CA LYS A 94 14.68 -15.26 -5.30
C LYS A 94 13.35 -15.41 -4.55
N GLU A 95 13.21 -14.83 -3.37
CA GLU A 95 12.00 -14.96 -2.54
C GLU A 95 11.04 -13.78 -2.71
N ILE A 96 11.55 -12.59 -3.05
CA ILE A 96 10.75 -11.38 -3.12
C ILE A 96 10.99 -10.64 -4.43
N TYR A 97 9.88 -10.30 -5.09
CA TYR A 97 9.82 -9.36 -6.19
C TYR A 97 9.01 -8.13 -5.77
N LEU A 98 9.60 -6.94 -5.91
CA LEU A 98 8.98 -5.68 -5.53
C LEU A 98 8.82 -4.78 -6.76
N ARG A 99 7.58 -4.38 -7.04
CA ARG A 99 7.23 -3.49 -8.16
C ARG A 99 6.53 -2.23 -7.66
N SER A 100 6.86 -1.10 -8.25
CA SER A 100 6.20 0.19 -8.03
C SER A 100 5.75 0.80 -9.36
N THR A 101 4.73 1.65 -9.33
CA THR A 101 4.50 2.62 -10.42
C THR A 101 5.68 3.60 -10.49
N ASP A 102 5.90 4.19 -11.66
CA ASP A 102 6.97 5.17 -11.90
C ASP A 102 6.56 6.56 -11.40
N VAL A 103 6.38 6.66 -10.08
CA VAL A 103 6.05 7.91 -9.39
C VAL A 103 6.89 8.00 -8.12
N ASN A 104 7.53 9.14 -7.87
CA ASN A 104 8.42 9.34 -6.73
C ASN A 104 7.81 8.88 -5.39
N ARG A 105 6.52 9.18 -5.16
CA ARG A 105 5.84 8.83 -3.90
C ARG A 105 5.67 7.32 -3.71
N THR A 106 5.45 6.55 -4.77
CA THR A 106 5.26 5.09 -4.68
C THR A 106 6.61 4.40 -4.59
N LEU A 107 7.61 4.84 -5.35
CA LEU A 107 9.00 4.35 -5.26
C LEU A 107 9.57 4.56 -3.86
N THR A 108 9.46 5.78 -3.32
CA THR A 108 9.96 6.11 -1.98
C THR A 108 9.19 5.37 -0.88
N SER A 109 7.89 5.13 -1.08
CA SER A 109 7.08 4.30 -0.17
C SER A 109 7.53 2.85 -0.16
N ALA A 110 7.83 2.29 -1.34
CA ALA A 110 8.33 0.92 -1.47
C ALA A 110 9.69 0.74 -0.78
N ILE A 111 10.61 1.69 -0.98
CA ILE A 111 11.91 1.72 -0.28
C ILE A 111 11.68 1.81 1.23
N SER A 112 10.86 2.75 1.69
CA SER A 112 10.56 2.95 3.12
C SER A 112 9.92 1.70 3.76
N ASN A 113 9.10 0.97 3.01
CA ASN A 113 8.53 -0.29 3.48
C ASN A 113 9.61 -1.35 3.68
N MET A 114 10.54 -1.49 2.73
CA MET A 114 11.65 -2.44 2.83
C MET A 114 12.64 -2.10 3.95
N ILE A 115 12.80 -0.82 4.30
CA ILE A 115 13.54 -0.41 5.52
C ILE A 115 12.91 -1.04 6.76
N GLY A 116 11.58 -1.03 6.88
CA GLY A 116 10.88 -1.68 7.98
C GLY A 116 10.89 -3.20 7.90
N PHE A 117 10.82 -3.76 6.70
CA PHE A 117 10.70 -5.19 6.45
C PHE A 117 12.02 -5.96 6.65
N TYR A 118 13.14 -5.47 6.09
CA TYR A 118 14.48 -6.07 6.17
C TYR A 118 15.45 -5.25 7.01
N ASN A 119 15.12 -5.06 8.29
CA ASN A 119 15.92 -4.28 9.25
C ASN A 119 16.97 -5.08 10.03
N ARG A 120 17.22 -6.34 9.67
CA ARG A 120 18.19 -7.25 10.33
C ARG A 120 19.34 -7.70 9.41
N GLY A 121 19.63 -6.93 8.37
CA GLY A 121 20.77 -7.19 7.48
C GLY A 121 22.11 -7.09 8.21
N VAL A 122 23.09 -7.86 7.75
CA VAL A 122 24.43 -7.97 8.32
C VAL A 122 25.43 -7.11 7.53
N PRO A 123 26.17 -6.19 8.19
CA PRO A 123 27.26 -5.43 7.55
C PRO A 123 28.31 -6.36 6.93
N GLY A 124 28.77 -6.02 5.72
CA GLY A 124 29.76 -6.78 4.96
C GLY A 124 29.20 -8.02 4.26
N LYS A 125 27.90 -8.30 4.41
CA LYS A 125 27.20 -9.38 3.71
C LYS A 125 25.98 -8.88 2.94
N ASP A 126 25.08 -8.17 3.62
CA ASP A 126 23.83 -7.67 3.04
C ASP A 126 23.96 -6.20 2.60
N TYR A 127 24.86 -5.45 3.21
CA TYR A 127 25.21 -4.09 2.84
C TYR A 127 26.66 -3.76 3.23
N PRO A 128 27.29 -2.72 2.65
CA PRO A 128 28.67 -2.34 2.98
C PRO A 128 28.90 -2.04 4.47
N SER A 129 30.05 -2.44 5.02
CA SER A 129 30.39 -2.19 6.42
C SER A 129 30.82 -0.74 6.71
N GLU A 130 31.22 0.00 5.68
CA GLU A 130 31.74 1.36 5.79
C GLU A 130 30.95 2.30 4.86
N SER A 131 30.80 3.56 5.28
CA SER A 131 30.11 4.60 4.49
C SER A 131 28.68 4.25 4.08
N TRP A 132 27.97 3.47 4.90
CA TRP A 132 26.60 3.01 4.62
C TRP A 132 25.64 3.32 5.78
N PRO A 133 24.37 3.66 5.50
CA PRO A 133 23.37 3.83 6.56
C PRO A 133 23.17 2.55 7.36
N HIS A 134 23.33 2.63 8.68
CA HIS A 134 23.25 1.46 9.55
C HIS A 134 21.87 0.78 9.46
N GLY A 135 21.88 -0.54 9.24
CA GLY A 135 20.65 -1.35 9.15
C GLY A 135 19.85 -1.20 7.86
N PHE A 136 20.35 -0.44 6.87
CA PHE A 136 19.68 -0.31 5.58
C PHE A 136 20.06 -1.47 4.65
N THR A 137 19.18 -2.46 4.52
CA THR A 137 19.34 -3.52 3.51
C THR A 137 18.77 -3.03 2.18
N PRO A 138 19.58 -2.91 1.11
CA PRO A 138 19.07 -2.51 -0.19
C PRO A 138 18.21 -3.61 -0.81
N VAL A 139 16.98 -3.27 -1.20
CA VAL A 139 16.06 -4.15 -1.92
C VAL A 139 15.72 -3.51 -3.25
N ALA A 140 15.83 -4.27 -4.34
CA ALA A 140 15.54 -3.76 -5.67
C ALA A 140 14.04 -3.45 -5.83
N VAL A 141 13.72 -2.21 -6.22
CA VAL A 141 12.36 -1.79 -6.59
C VAL A 141 12.30 -1.69 -8.11
N HIS A 142 11.49 -2.53 -8.74
CA HIS A 142 11.32 -2.53 -10.18
C HIS A 142 10.19 -1.59 -10.58
N THR A 143 10.37 -0.89 -11.70
CA THR A 143 9.34 -0.03 -12.29
C THR A 143 9.48 -0.03 -13.81
N ILE A 144 8.47 0.49 -14.49
CA ILE A 144 8.42 0.73 -15.93
C ILE A 144 7.80 2.10 -16.15
N ALA A 145 8.13 2.76 -17.25
CA ALA A 145 7.62 4.09 -17.55
C ALA A 145 6.08 4.14 -17.50
N SER A 146 5.52 5.22 -16.98
CA SER A 146 4.07 5.38 -16.74
C SER A 146 3.19 5.04 -17.96
N TYR A 147 3.63 5.46 -19.16
CA TYR A 147 2.90 5.23 -20.41
C TYR A 147 2.97 3.78 -20.93
N GLU A 148 3.89 2.98 -20.39
CA GLU A 148 4.01 1.53 -20.65
C GLU A 148 3.35 0.69 -19.53
N ASP A 149 2.95 1.31 -18.42
CA ASP A 149 2.34 0.62 -17.29
C ASP A 149 0.86 0.29 -17.54
N HIS A 150 0.63 -0.92 -18.04
CA HIS A 150 -0.71 -1.48 -18.24
C HIS A 150 -1.25 -2.24 -17.01
N ILE A 151 -0.52 -2.30 -15.90
CA ILE A 151 -0.91 -3.07 -14.70
C ILE A 151 -1.50 -2.14 -13.64
N ILE A 152 -0.81 -1.03 -13.34
CA ILE A 152 -1.21 -0.07 -12.29
C ILE A 152 -1.09 1.34 -12.85
N PRO A 153 -2.02 1.78 -13.71
CA PRO A 153 -1.97 3.12 -14.27
C PRO A 153 -2.24 4.17 -13.17
N ASP A 154 -1.20 4.91 -12.77
CA ASP A 154 -1.30 6.13 -11.94
C ASP A 154 -1.78 7.33 -12.79
N VAL A 155 -1.73 7.21 -14.14
CA VAL A 155 -2.07 8.26 -15.08
C VAL A 155 -2.93 7.69 -16.22
N PRO A 156 -3.95 8.42 -16.72
CA PRO A 156 -4.71 8.04 -17.93
C PRO A 156 -3.88 8.23 -19.22
N GLU A 157 -2.62 7.82 -19.22
CA GLU A 157 -1.70 8.00 -20.34
C GLU A 157 -1.80 6.91 -21.40
N VAL A 158 -2.32 5.73 -21.04
CA VAL A 158 -2.50 4.63 -22.00
C VAL A 158 -3.75 4.92 -22.83
N PRO A 159 -3.64 5.16 -24.16
CA PRO A 159 -4.80 5.46 -24.98
C PRO A 159 -5.77 4.28 -25.02
N CYS A 160 -6.93 4.45 -24.40
CA CYS A 160 -8.02 3.48 -24.42
C CYS A 160 -9.27 4.14 -25.01
N PRO A 161 -9.49 4.11 -26.34
CA PRO A 161 -10.65 4.75 -26.97
C PRO A 161 -11.99 4.29 -26.35
N ARG A 162 -12.05 3.03 -25.91
CA ARG A 162 -13.23 2.46 -25.27
C ARG A 162 -13.56 3.15 -23.94
N GLN A 163 -12.57 3.64 -23.20
CA GLN A 163 -12.77 4.35 -21.93
C GLN A 163 -13.64 5.59 -22.13
N SER A 164 -13.33 6.42 -23.13
CA SER A 164 -14.15 7.61 -23.46
C SER A 164 -15.58 7.22 -23.84
N THR A 165 -15.76 6.17 -24.65
CA THR A 165 -17.09 5.66 -24.99
C THR A 165 -17.87 5.18 -23.75
N ILE A 166 -17.22 4.46 -22.82
CA ILE A 166 -17.86 4.02 -21.57
C ILE A 166 -18.26 5.23 -20.73
N HIS A 167 -17.39 6.24 -20.63
CA HIS A 167 -17.66 7.45 -19.88
C HIS A 167 -18.88 8.21 -20.42
N GLU A 168 -19.01 8.36 -21.74
CA GLU A 168 -20.19 8.96 -22.37
C GLU A 168 -21.47 8.15 -22.12
N ILE A 169 -21.37 6.81 -22.11
CA ILE A 169 -22.50 5.93 -21.76
C ILE A 169 -22.93 6.17 -20.31
N ILE A 170 -21.97 6.22 -19.38
CA ILE A 170 -22.22 6.48 -17.95
C ILE A 170 -22.96 7.81 -17.77
N MET A 171 -22.53 8.87 -18.44
CA MET A 171 -23.18 10.20 -18.35
C MET A 171 -24.65 10.21 -18.83
N LYS A 172 -25.03 9.25 -19.68
CA LYS A 172 -26.41 9.11 -20.17
C LYS A 172 -27.30 8.27 -19.26
N THR A 173 -26.73 7.56 -18.28
CA THR A 173 -27.49 6.70 -17.36
C THR A 173 -28.41 7.51 -16.44
N PRO A 174 -29.58 6.97 -16.05
CA PRO A 174 -30.46 7.60 -15.06
C PRO A 174 -29.75 7.87 -13.73
N GLU A 175 -28.89 6.95 -13.29
CA GLU A 175 -28.15 7.03 -12.02
C GLU A 175 -27.24 8.26 -11.99
N TYR A 176 -26.47 8.46 -13.06
CA TYR A 176 -25.60 9.62 -13.19
C TYR A 176 -26.41 10.92 -13.21
N ARG A 177 -27.44 10.99 -14.07
CA ARG A 177 -28.26 12.21 -14.22
C ARG A 177 -28.96 12.58 -12.92
N GLN A 178 -29.53 11.61 -12.21
CA GLN A 178 -30.17 11.84 -10.92
C GLN A 178 -29.15 12.26 -9.86
N LEU A 179 -27.95 11.67 -9.84
CA LEU A 179 -26.89 12.09 -8.92
C LEU A 179 -26.48 13.54 -9.16
N MET A 180 -26.28 13.93 -10.42
CA MET A 180 -25.91 15.30 -10.78
C MET A 180 -27.00 16.30 -10.45
N GLU A 181 -28.28 15.96 -10.66
CA GLU A 181 -29.39 16.83 -10.26
C GLU A 181 -29.46 16.99 -8.74
N ARG A 182 -29.34 15.89 -7.98
CA ARG A 182 -29.33 15.93 -6.50
C ARG A 182 -28.15 16.73 -5.93
N LYS A 183 -27.01 16.78 -6.63
CA LYS A 183 -25.79 17.45 -6.18
C LYS A 183 -25.53 18.79 -6.89
N LYS A 184 -26.48 19.25 -7.70
CA LYS A 184 -26.37 20.48 -8.50
C LYS A 184 -25.96 21.70 -7.67
N GLN A 185 -26.60 21.90 -6.52
CA GLN A 185 -26.29 23.04 -5.65
C GLN A 185 -24.87 22.95 -5.07
N VAL A 186 -24.45 21.76 -4.64
CA VAL A 186 -23.10 21.53 -4.10
C VAL A 186 -22.03 21.88 -5.14
N PHE A 187 -22.19 21.41 -6.38
CA PHE A 187 -21.24 21.73 -7.44
C PHE A 187 -21.28 23.21 -7.85
N TYR A 188 -22.44 23.86 -7.82
CA TYR A 188 -22.55 25.29 -8.03
C TYR A 188 -21.78 26.10 -6.98
N ASP A 189 -21.97 25.79 -5.70
CA ASP A 189 -21.32 26.48 -4.59
C ASP A 189 -19.79 26.26 -4.61
N LEU A 190 -19.36 25.01 -4.80
CA LEU A 190 -17.94 24.67 -4.93
C LEU A 190 -17.30 25.36 -6.13
N SER A 191 -18.02 25.46 -7.25
CA SER A 191 -17.49 26.14 -8.44
C SER A 191 -17.28 27.62 -8.21
N ASN A 192 -18.24 28.27 -7.54
CA ASN A 192 -18.12 29.68 -7.18
C ASN A 192 -16.97 29.94 -6.19
N PHE A 193 -16.78 29.06 -5.21
CA PHE A 193 -15.72 29.19 -4.22
C PHE A 193 -14.32 28.99 -4.83
N THR A 194 -14.17 27.96 -5.66
CA THR A 194 -12.87 27.58 -6.25
C THR A 194 -12.52 28.40 -7.49
N GLY A 195 -13.47 29.14 -8.06
CA GLY A 195 -13.28 29.92 -9.29
C GLY A 195 -13.12 29.08 -10.55
N GLN A 196 -13.55 27.81 -10.52
CA GLN A 196 -13.52 26.89 -11.65
C GLN A 196 -14.76 25.99 -11.66
N GLN A 197 -15.19 25.54 -12.83
CA GLN A 197 -16.35 24.66 -12.92
C GLN A 197 -16.02 23.26 -12.38
N LEU A 198 -16.77 22.82 -11.38
CA LEU A 198 -16.62 21.52 -10.73
C LEU A 198 -17.79 20.57 -11.04
N ASP A 199 -17.46 19.30 -11.18
CA ASP A 199 -18.38 18.18 -11.34
C ASP A 199 -17.84 16.93 -10.63
N ILE A 200 -18.53 15.81 -10.81
CA ILE A 200 -18.17 14.54 -10.16
C ILE A 200 -16.82 13.97 -10.64
N TYR A 201 -16.27 14.43 -11.76
CA TYR A 201 -15.01 13.91 -12.31
C TYR A 201 -13.80 14.73 -11.88
N ASN A 202 -13.95 16.03 -11.62
CA ASN A 202 -12.84 16.89 -11.23
C ASN A 202 -12.85 17.34 -9.75
N PHE A 203 -13.97 17.20 -9.03
CA PHE A 203 -14.03 17.60 -7.60
C PHE A 203 -13.07 16.81 -6.71
N GLY A 204 -12.72 15.57 -7.10
CA GLY A 204 -11.89 14.69 -6.30
C GLY A 204 -10.51 15.27 -5.99
N ARG A 205 -9.95 16.08 -6.92
CA ARG A 205 -8.69 16.79 -6.67
C ARG A 205 -8.84 17.79 -5.53
N ILE A 206 -9.94 18.54 -5.50
CA ILE A 206 -10.18 19.58 -4.49
C ILE A 206 -10.41 18.95 -3.11
N ALA A 207 -11.18 17.87 -3.08
CA ALA A 207 -11.38 17.11 -1.85
C ALA A 207 -10.06 16.51 -1.33
N ASP A 208 -9.18 16.00 -2.22
CA ASP A 208 -7.85 15.50 -1.83
C ASP A 208 -6.97 16.63 -1.27
N THR A 209 -6.94 17.79 -1.92
CA THR A 209 -6.16 18.94 -1.45
C THR A 209 -6.58 19.39 -0.06
N LEU A 210 -7.88 19.68 0.14
CA LEU A 210 -8.41 20.15 1.42
C LEU A 210 -8.33 19.11 2.54
N PHE A 211 -8.18 17.82 2.21
CA PHE A 211 -7.96 16.76 3.20
C PHE A 211 -6.51 16.70 3.68
N ILE A 212 -5.57 17.12 2.84
CA ILE A 212 -4.13 17.05 3.12
C ILE A 212 -3.65 18.29 3.90
N GLU A 213 -4.26 19.45 3.64
CA GLU A 213 -4.11 20.69 4.44
C GLU A 213 -4.55 20.53 5.89
#